data_AF-A0A161ME09-F1
#
_entry.id   AF-A0A161ME09-F1
#
_cell.length_a   1.000
_cell.length_b   1.000
_cell.length_c   1.000
_cell.angle_alpha   90.00
_cell.angle_beta   90.00
_cell.angle_gamma   90.00
#
_symmetry.space_group_name_H-M   'P 1'
#
loop_
_entity.id
_entity.type
_entity.pdbx_description
1 polymer ?
#
loop_
_entity_poly.entity_id
_entity_poly.type
_entity_poly.pdbx_seq_one_letter_code
_entity_poly.pdbx_strand_id
1 'polypeptide(L)'
;MLHGGDAEDDELSRAVLAHLAPLTPVHRAAEPPEVRGGAVCTAELAERIDPATARLPVDARTEEITTVVWHRLRPLHPARLFDAVDELVTTSVRSRGRFWLATRHERMLAWDAVAGIVSVEDAGPWLAALPQAAWEMVSPARRTAAALEWNEITGDRVQHLVFTGPDLDPGRITALLDSCLLTPEEMLAGSDAWAGYDDPFAGVLDLEEIA
;
A
#
# COMPACT_ATOMS: atom_id res chain seq x y z
N MET A 1 0.85 16.02 -18.36
CA MET A 1 0.28 16.67 -19.56
C MET A 1 -0.46 15.60 -20.32
N LEU A 2 -1.78 15.70 -20.46
CA LEU A 2 -2.54 14.83 -21.36
C LEU A 2 -2.46 15.47 -22.76
N HIS A 3 -1.95 14.73 -23.74
CA HIS A 3 -1.75 15.21 -25.11
C HIS A 3 -2.71 14.44 -26.03
N GLY A 4 -3.74 15.11 -26.54
CA GLY A 4 -4.45 14.68 -27.76
C GLY A 4 -5.48 13.56 -27.65
N GLY A 5 -6.03 13.26 -26.46
CA GLY A 5 -7.20 12.39 -26.35
C GLY A 5 -8.48 13.09 -26.81
N ASP A 6 -9.45 12.35 -27.34
CA ASP A 6 -10.79 12.89 -27.59
C ASP A 6 -11.55 13.12 -26.25
N ALA A 7 -12.80 13.57 -26.32
CA ALA A 7 -13.57 13.88 -25.10
C ALA A 7 -13.78 12.65 -24.19
N GLU A 8 -13.75 11.44 -24.76
CA GLU A 8 -13.94 10.17 -24.06
C GLU A 8 -12.67 9.79 -23.29
N ASP A 9 -11.49 9.97 -23.90
CA ASP A 9 -10.19 9.81 -23.22
C ASP A 9 -10.02 10.76 -22.03
N ASP A 10 -10.52 12.00 -22.17
CA ASP A 10 -10.49 13.02 -21.12
C ASP A 10 -11.42 12.67 -19.93
N GLU A 11 -12.56 12.04 -20.21
CA GLU A 11 -13.51 11.56 -19.22
C GLU A 11 -12.97 10.33 -18.48
N LEU A 12 -12.45 9.35 -19.23
CA LEU A 12 -11.80 8.16 -18.67
C LEU A 12 -10.59 8.55 -17.80
N SER A 13 -9.75 9.46 -18.27
CA SER A 13 -8.61 9.97 -17.49
C SER A 13 -9.06 10.61 -16.18
N ARG A 14 -10.15 11.39 -16.20
CA ARG A 14 -10.71 12.01 -14.98
C ARG A 14 -11.27 10.96 -14.03
N ALA A 15 -11.98 9.95 -14.55
CA ALA A 15 -12.50 8.85 -13.75
C ALA A 15 -11.36 8.07 -13.07
N VAL A 16 -10.30 7.71 -13.81
CA VAL A 16 -9.10 7.06 -13.25
C VAL A 16 -8.48 7.92 -12.14
N LEU A 17 -8.27 9.22 -12.37
CA LEU A 17 -7.66 10.10 -11.38
C LEU A 17 -8.51 10.25 -10.12
N ALA A 18 -9.84 10.30 -10.24
CA ALA A 18 -10.75 10.34 -9.10
C ALA A 18 -10.63 9.09 -8.21
N HIS A 19 -10.36 7.92 -8.80
CA HIS A 19 -10.09 6.69 -8.07
C HIS A 19 -8.68 6.64 -7.47
N LEU A 20 -7.65 7.05 -8.23
CA LEU A 20 -6.27 6.97 -7.77
C LEU A 20 -5.96 7.92 -6.62
N ALA A 21 -6.51 9.14 -6.68
CA ALA A 21 -6.23 10.20 -5.72
C ALA A 21 -7.50 11.00 -5.38
N PRO A 22 -8.50 10.37 -4.71
CA PRO A 22 -9.81 10.99 -4.45
C PRO A 22 -9.75 12.27 -3.61
N LEU A 23 -8.66 12.47 -2.87
CA LEU A 23 -8.44 13.63 -2.01
C LEU A 23 -7.55 14.70 -2.65
N THR A 24 -7.16 14.52 -3.92
CA THR A 24 -6.28 15.43 -4.64
C THR A 24 -7.06 16.17 -5.72
N PRO A 25 -7.09 17.51 -5.70
CA PRO A 25 -7.71 18.29 -6.76
C PRO A 25 -7.10 17.97 -8.14
N VAL A 26 -7.95 17.73 -9.13
CA VAL A 26 -7.54 17.47 -10.51
C VAL A 26 -7.71 18.75 -11.34
N HIS A 27 -6.61 19.19 -11.95
CA HIS A 27 -6.59 20.39 -12.80
C HIS A 27 -6.28 20.00 -14.24
N ARG A 28 -6.86 20.73 -15.21
CA ARG A 28 -6.45 20.60 -16.61
C ARG A 28 -5.07 21.20 -16.79
N ALA A 29 -4.24 20.58 -17.62
CA ALA A 29 -2.88 21.07 -17.87
C ALA A 29 -2.85 22.49 -18.49
N ALA A 30 -3.89 22.87 -19.23
CA ALA A 30 -4.04 24.21 -19.81
C ALA A 30 -4.40 25.30 -18.77
N GLU A 31 -4.86 24.90 -17.58
CA GLU A 31 -5.32 25.79 -16.50
C GLU A 31 -4.67 25.37 -15.18
N PRO A 32 -3.34 25.56 -15.03
CA PRO A 32 -2.64 25.15 -13.82
C PRO A 32 -3.14 25.96 -12.60
N PRO A 33 -3.22 25.32 -11.41
CA PRO A 33 -3.61 26.03 -10.21
C PRO A 33 -2.53 27.03 -9.79
N GLU A 34 -2.93 28.03 -9.01
CA GLU A 34 -1.97 28.87 -8.31
C GLU A 34 -1.35 28.07 -7.14
N VAL A 35 -0.08 27.70 -7.27
CA VAL A 35 0.66 26.91 -6.28
C VAL A 35 1.22 27.85 -5.20
N ARG A 36 0.36 28.31 -4.28
CA ARG A 36 0.75 29.17 -3.13
C ARG A 36 0.04 28.77 -1.84
N GLY A 37 0.68 29.08 -0.70
CA GLY A 37 0.08 28.97 0.64
C GLY A 37 0.18 27.58 1.29
N GLY A 38 -0.62 27.36 2.35
CA GLY A 38 -0.63 26.10 3.12
C GLY A 38 -1.02 24.85 2.32
N ALA A 39 -1.64 25.02 1.15
CA ALA A 39 -1.94 23.94 0.20
C ALA A 39 -0.69 23.24 -0.40
N VAL A 40 0.50 23.81 -0.17
CA VAL A 40 1.79 23.31 -0.68
C VAL A 40 2.77 23.05 0.48
N CYS A 41 2.26 22.76 1.68
CA CYS A 41 3.11 22.34 2.79
C CYS A 41 3.74 20.98 2.45
N THR A 42 5.04 20.98 2.13
CA THR A 42 5.76 19.76 1.69
C THR A 42 5.75 18.68 2.75
N ALA A 43 5.76 19.04 4.04
CA ALA A 43 5.65 18.10 5.14
C ALA A 43 4.28 17.39 5.16
N GLU A 44 3.18 18.14 5.06
CA GLU A 44 1.83 17.54 5.00
C GLU A 44 1.64 16.70 3.73
N LEU A 45 2.22 17.12 2.60
CA LEU A 45 2.18 16.35 1.36
C LEU A 45 2.99 15.06 1.48
N ALA A 46 4.14 15.08 2.15
CA ALA A 46 4.92 13.88 2.44
C ALA A 46 4.13 12.90 3.32
N GLU A 47 3.43 13.38 4.35
CA GLU A 47 2.58 12.53 5.20
C GLU A 47 1.43 11.85 4.42
N ARG A 48 0.96 12.43 3.31
CA ARG A 48 -0.09 11.81 2.48
C ARG A 48 0.38 10.61 1.67
N ILE A 49 1.69 10.51 1.44
CA ILE A 49 2.30 9.44 0.64
C ILE A 49 3.16 8.49 1.49
N ASP A 50 3.53 8.89 2.72
CA ASP A 50 4.21 8.03 3.69
C ASP A 50 3.34 6.78 3.97
N PRO A 51 3.86 5.55 3.80
CA PRO A 51 3.09 4.33 4.00
C PRO A 51 2.39 4.23 5.36
N ALA A 52 2.96 4.79 6.42
CA ALA A 52 2.38 4.75 7.76
C ALA A 52 1.17 5.70 7.93
N THR A 53 1.05 6.74 7.11
CA THR A 53 -0.01 7.76 7.21
C THR A 53 -0.83 7.93 5.94
N ALA A 54 -0.47 7.24 4.86
CA ALA A 54 -1.08 7.36 3.56
C ALA A 54 -2.59 7.08 3.63
N ARG A 55 -3.36 7.99 3.04
CA ARG A 55 -4.80 7.80 2.85
C ARG A 55 -5.01 7.08 1.53
N LEU A 56 -5.19 5.77 1.62
CA LEU A 56 -5.46 4.94 0.47
C LEU A 56 -6.91 5.13 -0.01
N PRO A 57 -7.17 4.99 -1.32
CA PRO A 57 -8.53 5.05 -1.84
C PRO A 57 -9.43 3.99 -1.18
N VAL A 58 -10.71 4.31 -1.06
CA VAL A 58 -11.73 3.36 -0.57
C VAL A 58 -12.25 2.51 -1.73
N ASP A 59 -12.95 1.42 -1.40
CA ASP A 59 -13.67 0.64 -2.41
C ASP A 59 -14.63 1.54 -3.18
N ALA A 60 -14.47 1.56 -4.51
CA ALA A 60 -15.25 2.41 -5.40
C ALA A 60 -15.37 1.73 -6.76
N ARG A 61 -16.50 1.93 -7.43
CA ARG A 61 -16.75 1.37 -8.76
C ARG A 61 -17.58 2.33 -9.60
N THR A 62 -17.08 2.65 -10.79
CA THR A 62 -17.86 3.25 -11.90
C THR A 62 -18.11 2.19 -12.97
N GLU A 63 -18.67 2.58 -14.11
CA GLU A 63 -18.83 1.67 -15.25
C GLU A 63 -17.47 1.26 -15.84
N GLU A 64 -16.47 2.13 -15.73
CA GLU A 64 -15.15 2.00 -16.36
C GLU A 64 -14.06 1.58 -15.38
N ILE A 65 -14.06 2.08 -14.14
CA ILE A 65 -12.96 1.92 -13.19
C ILE A 65 -13.44 1.27 -11.90
N THR A 66 -12.66 0.31 -11.43
CA THR A 66 -12.86 -0.33 -10.13
C THR A 66 -11.63 -0.09 -9.25
N THR A 67 -11.88 0.21 -7.98
CA THR A 67 -10.89 0.21 -6.92
C THR A 67 -11.26 -0.88 -5.93
N VAL A 68 -10.31 -1.79 -5.69
CA VAL A 68 -10.45 -2.90 -4.76
C VAL A 68 -9.50 -2.68 -3.58
N VAL A 69 -10.05 -2.67 -2.37
CA VAL A 69 -9.31 -2.60 -1.12
C VAL A 69 -9.23 -3.99 -0.52
N TRP A 70 -8.01 -4.51 -0.39
CA TRP A 70 -7.74 -5.74 0.34
C TRP A 70 -7.16 -5.41 1.70
N HIS A 71 -7.91 -5.77 2.75
CA HIS A 71 -7.57 -5.51 4.14
C HIS A 71 -7.59 -6.79 4.97
N ARG A 72 -6.46 -7.15 5.59
CA ARG A 72 -6.33 -8.34 6.45
C ARG A 72 -5.39 -8.07 7.62
N LEU A 73 -5.54 -8.82 8.70
CA LEU A 73 -4.64 -8.73 9.85
C LEU A 73 -3.54 -9.79 9.83
N ARG A 74 -3.74 -10.91 9.13
CA ARG A 74 -2.76 -12.01 9.14
C ARG A 74 -1.50 -11.64 8.32
N PRO A 75 -0.31 -12.04 8.74
CA PRO A 75 0.92 -11.94 7.95
C PRO A 75 0.81 -12.71 6.63
N LEU A 76 1.53 -12.22 5.63
CA LEU A 76 1.76 -12.92 4.38
C LEU A 76 2.97 -13.85 4.51
N HIS A 77 2.88 -15.03 3.90
CA HIS A 77 4.04 -15.91 3.69
C HIS A 77 4.90 -15.30 2.57
N PRO A 78 6.20 -15.04 2.80
CA PRO A 78 7.08 -14.38 1.82
C PRO A 78 7.14 -15.13 0.48
N ALA A 79 7.48 -16.42 0.46
CA ALA A 79 7.52 -17.19 -0.78
C ALA A 79 6.18 -17.20 -1.55
N ARG A 80 5.03 -17.40 -0.88
CA ARG A 80 3.72 -17.39 -1.55
C ARG A 80 3.39 -16.05 -2.18
N LEU A 81 3.70 -14.95 -1.47
CA LEU A 81 3.51 -13.61 -2.04
C LEU A 81 4.40 -13.41 -3.25
N PHE A 82 5.68 -13.81 -3.16
CA PHE A 82 6.64 -13.68 -4.25
C PHE A 82 6.15 -14.40 -5.52
N ASP A 83 5.65 -15.63 -5.39
CA ASP A 83 5.07 -16.40 -6.49
C ASP A 83 3.83 -15.72 -7.12
N ALA A 84 3.11 -14.90 -6.35
CA ALA A 84 1.91 -14.19 -6.79
C ALA A 84 2.19 -12.78 -7.36
N VAL A 85 3.41 -12.24 -7.20
CA VAL A 85 3.73 -10.84 -7.59
C VAL A 85 3.41 -10.58 -9.05
N ASP A 86 3.87 -11.43 -9.97
CA ASP A 86 3.70 -11.24 -11.41
C ASP A 86 2.23 -11.13 -11.82
N GLU A 87 1.35 -11.92 -11.21
CA GLU A 87 -0.09 -11.85 -11.45
C GLU A 87 -0.70 -10.58 -10.84
N LEU A 88 -0.31 -10.22 -9.60
CA LEU A 88 -0.83 -9.03 -8.92
C LEU A 88 -0.49 -7.74 -9.65
N VAL A 89 0.73 -7.61 -10.18
CA VAL A 89 1.22 -6.37 -10.82
C VAL A 89 0.68 -6.19 -12.23
N THR A 90 0.28 -7.27 -12.89
CA THR A 90 -0.30 -7.25 -14.24
C THR A 90 -1.82 -7.10 -14.24
N THR A 91 -2.47 -7.39 -13.10
CA THR A 91 -3.93 -7.32 -12.98
C THR A 91 -4.47 -5.89 -12.91
N SER A 92 -3.71 -4.93 -12.37
CA SER A 92 -4.19 -3.55 -12.20
C SER A 92 -3.31 -2.50 -12.88
N VAL A 93 -3.89 -1.31 -13.13
CA VAL A 93 -3.15 -0.16 -13.66
C VAL A 93 -2.22 0.42 -12.59
N ARG A 94 -2.74 0.51 -11.36
CA ARG A 94 -2.00 0.92 -10.16
C ARG A 94 -2.36 -0.03 -9.03
N SER A 95 -1.39 -0.37 -8.20
CA SER A 95 -1.66 -0.83 -6.84
C SER A 95 -0.68 -0.19 -5.88
N ARG A 96 -1.13 0.04 -4.64
CA ARG A 96 -0.31 0.63 -3.59
C ARG A 96 -0.81 0.24 -2.22
N GLY A 97 0.06 0.28 -1.23
CA GLY A 97 -0.35 0.13 0.14
C GLY A 97 0.78 -0.24 1.08
N ARG A 98 0.40 -0.77 2.23
CA ARG A 98 1.30 -1.23 3.28
C ARG A 98 0.95 -2.64 3.68
N PHE A 99 1.97 -3.42 3.96
CA PHE A 99 1.82 -4.83 4.26
C PHE A 99 2.95 -5.31 5.16
N TRP A 100 2.87 -6.56 5.61
CA TRP A 100 3.93 -7.19 6.40
C TRP A 100 4.07 -8.67 6.08
N LEU A 101 5.32 -9.12 6.09
CA LEU A 101 5.72 -10.52 5.89
C LEU A 101 5.96 -11.19 7.24
N ALA A 102 5.71 -12.50 7.32
CA ALA A 102 5.96 -13.28 8.52
C ALA A 102 7.42 -13.17 9.01
N THR A 103 8.38 -13.23 8.09
CA THR A 103 9.83 -13.10 8.35
C THR A 103 10.23 -11.71 8.84
N ARG A 104 9.41 -10.69 8.57
CA ARG A 104 9.69 -9.27 8.84
C ARG A 104 8.57 -8.63 9.65
N HIS A 105 8.02 -9.35 10.60
CA HIS A 105 6.81 -8.95 11.33
C HIS A 105 6.93 -7.65 12.15
N GLU A 106 8.14 -7.17 12.41
CA GLU A 106 8.38 -5.87 13.06
C GLU A 106 8.48 -4.71 12.06
N ARG A 107 8.60 -4.99 10.76
CA ARG A 107 8.80 -4.01 9.68
C ARG A 107 7.54 -3.81 8.86
N MET A 108 7.22 -2.56 8.59
CA MET A 108 6.20 -2.16 7.64
C MET A 108 6.82 -2.16 6.25
N LEU A 109 6.20 -2.87 5.31
CA LEU A 109 6.64 -2.87 3.92
C LEU A 109 5.67 -2.05 3.09
N ALA A 110 6.21 -1.24 2.19
CA ALA A 110 5.46 -0.47 1.23
C ALA A 110 5.36 -1.25 -0.09
N TRP A 111 4.17 -1.28 -0.66
CA TRP A 111 3.92 -1.79 -2.00
C TRP A 111 3.58 -0.60 -2.91
N ASP A 112 4.28 -0.48 -4.03
CA ASP A 112 3.90 0.42 -5.11
C ASP A 112 4.08 -0.28 -6.45
N ALA A 113 2.99 -0.52 -7.18
CA ALA A 113 3.04 -1.08 -8.52
C ALA A 113 2.26 -0.22 -9.52
N VAL A 114 2.84 -0.07 -10.71
CA VAL A 114 2.24 0.65 -11.82
C VAL A 114 2.62 -0.04 -13.13
N ALA A 115 1.61 -0.31 -13.96
CA ALA A 115 1.80 -0.86 -15.31
C ALA A 115 2.75 -2.08 -15.36
N GLY A 116 2.57 -3.06 -14.46
CA GLY A 116 3.38 -4.29 -14.42
C GLY A 116 4.75 -4.17 -13.74
N ILE A 117 5.14 -2.97 -13.28
CA ILE A 117 6.37 -2.76 -12.51
C ILE A 117 5.99 -2.61 -11.03
N VAL A 118 6.75 -3.22 -10.13
CA VAL A 118 6.55 -3.14 -8.68
C VAL A 118 7.82 -2.72 -7.95
N SER A 119 7.64 -1.89 -6.93
CA SER A 119 8.61 -1.61 -5.87
C SER A 119 8.06 -2.16 -4.55
N VAL A 120 8.94 -2.81 -3.80
CA VAL A 120 8.71 -3.25 -2.42
C VAL A 120 9.82 -2.68 -1.57
N GLU A 121 9.46 -1.87 -0.57
CA GLU A 121 10.41 -1.09 0.23
C GLU A 121 10.15 -1.27 1.73
N ASP A 122 11.20 -1.19 2.54
CA ASP A 122 11.07 -1.15 4.00
C ASP A 122 10.72 0.28 4.45
N ALA A 123 9.51 0.46 4.98
CA ALA A 123 8.98 1.74 5.45
C ALA A 123 9.21 1.99 6.96
N GLY A 124 10.13 1.25 7.57
CA GLY A 124 10.47 1.35 8.98
C GLY A 124 9.65 0.41 9.87
N PRO A 125 9.86 0.47 11.19
CA PRO A 125 9.19 -0.41 12.14
C PRO A 125 7.71 -0.04 12.32
N TRP A 126 6.84 -1.04 12.52
CA TRP A 126 5.49 -0.78 13.02
C TRP A 126 5.53 -0.08 14.39
N LEU A 127 4.54 0.76 14.71
CA LEU A 127 4.50 1.43 16.02
C LEU A 127 4.45 0.40 17.15
N ALA A 128 3.74 -0.71 16.94
CA ALA A 128 3.66 -1.83 17.88
C ALA A 128 4.97 -2.62 18.05
N ALA A 129 5.97 -2.42 17.20
CA ALA A 129 7.31 -2.97 17.37
C ALA A 129 8.26 -2.03 18.12
N LEU A 130 7.87 -0.76 18.31
CA LEU A 130 8.69 0.23 19.00
C LEU A 130 8.48 0.17 20.52
N PRO A 131 9.55 0.34 21.32
CA PRO A 131 9.43 0.58 22.75
C PRO A 131 8.57 1.82 23.02
N GLN A 132 7.77 1.80 24.09
CA GLN A 132 6.86 2.90 24.42
C GLN A 132 7.55 4.27 24.50
N ALA A 133 8.80 4.33 24.98
CA ALA A 133 9.58 5.56 25.06
C ALA A 133 9.86 6.19 23.69
N ALA A 134 9.90 5.40 22.61
CA ALA A 134 10.12 5.90 21.26
C ALA A 134 8.84 6.48 20.63
N TRP A 135 7.66 6.24 21.20
CA TRP A 135 6.40 6.72 20.62
C TRP A 135 6.33 8.24 20.58
N GLU A 136 6.88 8.94 21.57
CA GLU A 136 6.90 10.41 21.60
C GLU A 136 7.77 11.02 20.49
N MET A 137 8.73 10.24 19.97
CA MET A 137 9.58 10.64 18.84
C MET A 137 8.89 10.43 17.49
N VAL A 138 7.80 9.66 17.44
CA VAL A 138 7.01 9.42 16.24
C VAL A 138 6.04 10.59 16.01
N SER A 139 5.91 11.01 14.74
CA SER A 139 5.03 12.12 14.37
C SER A 139 3.61 11.93 14.90
N PRO A 140 2.92 13.02 15.31
CA PRO A 140 1.53 12.93 15.75
C PRO A 140 0.61 12.29 14.70
N ALA A 141 0.85 12.55 13.41
CA ALA A 141 0.10 11.97 12.31
C ALA A 141 0.22 10.43 12.28
N ARG A 142 1.45 9.89 12.37
CA ARG A 142 1.69 8.44 12.40
C ARG A 142 1.11 7.77 13.63
N ARG A 143 1.24 8.38 14.81
CA ARG A 143 0.59 7.87 16.03
C ARG A 143 -0.94 7.85 15.91
N THR A 144 -1.53 8.89 15.31
CA THR A 144 -2.97 8.96 15.11
C THR A 144 -3.45 7.90 14.12
N ALA A 145 -2.75 7.73 12.99
CA ALA A 145 -3.07 6.70 12.01
C ALA A 145 -3.00 5.29 12.61
N ALA A 146 -1.93 4.99 13.36
CA ALA A 146 -1.79 3.73 14.08
C ALA A 146 -2.91 3.49 15.09
N ALA A 147 -3.33 4.52 15.83
CA ALA A 147 -4.39 4.40 16.83
C ALA A 147 -5.78 4.10 16.20
N LEU A 148 -6.04 4.61 15.00
CA LEU A 148 -7.31 4.39 14.29
C LEU A 148 -7.46 2.95 13.79
N GLU A 149 -6.35 2.27 13.48
CA GLU A 149 -6.33 0.89 12.96
C GLU A 149 -5.82 -0.12 14.00
N TRP A 150 -5.70 0.30 15.27
CA TRP A 150 -5.08 -0.51 16.30
C TRP A 150 -5.88 -1.78 16.60
N ASN A 151 -5.19 -2.92 16.56
CA ASN A 151 -5.69 -4.21 16.98
C ASN A 151 -5.02 -4.66 18.28
N GLU A 152 -5.77 -5.29 19.19
CA GLU A 152 -5.25 -5.74 20.48
C GLU A 152 -4.16 -6.81 20.37
N ILE A 153 -4.14 -7.59 19.28
CA ILE A 153 -3.22 -8.70 19.07
C ILE A 153 -2.03 -8.26 18.22
N THR A 154 -2.30 -7.58 17.09
CA THR A 154 -1.25 -7.25 16.11
C THR A 154 -0.73 -5.81 16.23
N GLY A 155 -1.36 -4.97 17.05
CA GLY A 155 -1.06 -3.55 17.15
C GLY A 155 -1.51 -2.80 15.90
N ASP A 156 -0.67 -1.93 15.35
CA ASP A 156 -0.93 -1.24 14.08
C ASP A 156 -0.58 -2.07 12.83
N ARG A 157 -0.11 -3.31 12.99
CA ARG A 157 0.24 -4.19 11.87
C ARG A 157 -0.99 -4.61 11.09
N VAL A 158 -0.96 -4.36 9.78
CA VAL A 158 -2.07 -4.60 8.88
C VAL A 158 -1.58 -4.90 7.47
N GLN A 159 -2.33 -5.73 6.76
CA GLN A 159 -2.29 -5.80 5.32
C GLN A 159 -3.33 -4.84 4.77
N HIS A 160 -2.89 -3.82 4.04
CA HIS A 160 -3.78 -2.85 3.42
C HIS A 160 -3.22 -2.50 2.04
N LEU A 161 -3.71 -3.22 1.02
CA LEU A 161 -3.34 -3.03 -0.38
C LEU A 161 -4.56 -2.58 -1.17
N VAL A 162 -4.35 -1.65 -2.09
CA VAL A 162 -5.41 -1.14 -2.96
C VAL A 162 -5.00 -1.33 -4.40
N PHE A 163 -5.91 -1.85 -5.22
CA PHE A 163 -5.75 -2.09 -6.65
C PHE A 163 -6.76 -1.22 -7.39
N THR A 164 -6.32 -0.52 -8.44
CA THR A 164 -7.19 0.34 -9.25
C THR A 164 -6.94 0.11 -10.73
N GLY A 165 -8.00 -0.07 -11.49
CA GLY A 165 -7.93 -0.31 -12.93
C GLY A 165 -9.31 -0.59 -13.54
N PRO A 166 -9.38 -0.66 -14.87
CA PRO A 166 -10.53 -1.18 -15.58
C PRO A 166 -10.62 -2.70 -15.41
N ASP A 167 -11.84 -3.25 -15.52
CA ASP A 167 -12.11 -4.69 -15.58
C ASP A 167 -11.47 -5.54 -14.46
N LEU A 168 -11.19 -4.95 -13.29
CA LEU A 168 -10.67 -5.71 -12.15
C LEU A 168 -11.69 -6.75 -11.70
N ASP A 169 -11.20 -7.96 -11.43
CA ASP A 169 -11.95 -9.00 -10.72
C ASP A 169 -11.57 -8.95 -9.22
N PRO A 170 -12.41 -8.34 -8.35
CA PRO A 170 -12.10 -8.23 -6.92
C PRO A 170 -12.02 -9.60 -6.23
N GLY A 171 -12.79 -10.57 -6.71
CA GLY A 171 -12.81 -11.93 -6.17
C GLY A 171 -11.50 -12.65 -6.43
N ARG A 172 -10.96 -12.53 -7.66
CA ARG A 172 -9.67 -13.10 -8.02
C ARG A 172 -8.52 -12.48 -7.24
N ILE A 173 -8.45 -11.14 -7.17
CA ILE A 173 -7.41 -10.43 -6.40
C ILE A 173 -7.45 -10.84 -4.93
N THR A 174 -8.65 -10.85 -4.33
CA THR A 174 -8.84 -11.22 -2.93
C THR A 174 -8.43 -12.67 -2.68
N ALA A 175 -8.84 -13.61 -3.55
CA ALA A 175 -8.50 -15.02 -3.40
C ALA A 175 -6.99 -15.27 -3.52
N LEU A 176 -6.32 -14.60 -4.47
CA LEU A 176 -4.88 -14.71 -4.66
C LEU A 176 -4.12 -14.20 -3.42
N LEU A 177 -4.44 -13.00 -2.94
CA LEU A 177 -3.82 -12.44 -1.73
C LEU A 177 -4.14 -13.27 -0.47
N ASP A 178 -5.38 -13.75 -0.32
CA ASP A 178 -5.77 -14.58 0.81
C ASP A 178 -5.04 -15.93 0.79
N SER A 179 -4.72 -16.48 -0.38
CA SER A 179 -3.91 -17.70 -0.51
C SER A 179 -2.46 -17.52 -0.05
N CYS A 180 -1.98 -16.28 -0.03
CA CYS A 180 -0.63 -15.94 0.41
C CYS A 180 -0.53 -15.76 1.93
N LEU A 181 -1.65 -15.66 2.65
CA LEU A 181 -1.66 -15.49 4.11
C LEU A 181 -1.14 -16.73 4.83
N LEU A 182 -0.59 -16.53 6.04
CA LEU A 182 -0.32 -17.65 6.92
C LEU A 182 -1.61 -18.40 7.30
N THR A 183 -1.52 -19.73 7.27
CA THR A 183 -2.53 -20.64 7.79
C THR A 183 -2.65 -20.54 9.31
N PRO A 184 -3.76 -20.99 9.92
CA PRO A 184 -3.88 -21.03 11.37
C PRO A 184 -2.75 -21.79 12.06
N GLU A 185 -2.26 -22.88 11.47
CA GLU A 185 -1.16 -23.68 11.98
C GLU A 185 0.17 -22.91 11.94
N GLU A 186 0.46 -22.23 10.84
CA GLU A 186 1.64 -21.37 10.71
C GLU A 186 1.60 -20.19 11.68
N MET A 187 0.41 -19.61 11.91
CA MET A 187 0.22 -18.56 12.90
C MET A 187 0.54 -19.04 14.32
N LEU A 188 0.12 -20.25 14.68
CA LEU A 188 0.38 -20.85 15.99
C LEU A 188 1.85 -21.22 16.20
N ALA A 189 2.61 -21.46 15.13
CA ALA A 189 4.04 -21.75 15.20
C ALA A 189 4.87 -20.54 15.68
N GLY A 190 4.38 -19.32 15.45
CA GLY A 190 4.96 -18.08 15.99
C GLY A 190 6.24 -17.60 15.29
N SER A 191 6.74 -16.46 15.75
CA SER A 191 7.84 -15.69 15.12
C SER A 191 9.14 -16.48 14.97
N ASP A 192 9.46 -17.36 15.93
CA ASP A 192 10.67 -18.19 15.86
C ASP A 192 10.65 -19.14 14.67
N ALA A 193 9.47 -19.68 14.33
CA ALA A 193 9.29 -20.51 13.14
C ALA A 193 9.29 -19.65 11.86
N TRP A 194 8.66 -18.48 11.91
CA TRP A 194 8.56 -17.57 10.76
C TRP A 194 9.94 -17.10 10.28
N ALA A 195 10.88 -16.87 11.20
CA ALA A 195 12.25 -16.46 10.87
C ALA A 195 12.99 -17.48 9.97
N GLY A 196 12.53 -18.74 9.94
CA GLY A 196 13.08 -19.79 9.08
C GLY A 196 12.39 -19.96 7.73
N TYR A 197 11.36 -19.15 7.41
CA TYR A 197 10.72 -19.21 6.10
C TYR A 197 11.64 -18.64 5.01
N ASP A 198 11.58 -19.24 3.83
CA ASP A 198 12.28 -18.72 2.65
C ASP A 198 11.74 -17.32 2.31
N ASP A 199 12.63 -16.34 2.25
CA ASP A 199 12.32 -14.94 2.00
C ASP A 199 12.98 -14.42 0.71
N PRO A 200 12.33 -14.63 -0.45
CA PRO A 200 12.82 -14.12 -1.72
C PRO A 200 12.93 -12.59 -1.80
N PHE A 201 12.26 -11.84 -0.89
CA PHE A 201 12.34 -10.38 -0.85
C PHE A 201 13.64 -9.89 -0.19
N ALA A 202 14.39 -10.76 0.50
CA ALA A 202 15.61 -10.37 1.21
C ALA A 202 16.64 -9.66 0.33
N GLY A 203 16.85 -10.14 -0.91
CA GLY A 203 17.79 -9.51 -1.83
C GLY A 203 17.41 -8.09 -2.28
N VAL A 204 16.15 -7.69 -2.13
CA VAL A 204 15.66 -6.36 -2.50
C VAL A 204 15.54 -5.46 -1.26
N LEU A 205 15.12 -6.02 -0.13
CA LEU A 205 14.84 -5.28 1.09
C LEU A 205 16.05 -5.10 2.02
N ASP A 206 17.04 -6.00 1.95
CA ASP A 206 18.24 -5.97 2.80
C ASP A 206 19.43 -5.31 2.10
N LEU A 207 19.18 -4.57 1.01
CA LEU A 207 20.20 -3.78 0.35
C LEU A 207 20.70 -2.71 1.33
N GLU A 208 21.84 -2.97 1.96
CA GLU A 208 22.61 -1.96 2.68
C GLU A 208 22.79 -0.75 1.76
N GLU A 209 22.48 0.43 2.28
CA GLU A 209 22.77 1.72 1.67
C GLU A 209 24.24 1.75 1.24
N ILE A 210 24.53 1.44 -0.03
CA ILE A 210 25.76 1.90 -0.67
C ILE A 210 25.51 3.36 -1.04
N ALA A 211 25.62 4.24 -0.04
CA ALA A 211 25.66 5.69 -0.21
C ALA A 211 26.57 6.33 0.86
#